data_AF-A0A231RCI2-F1
#
_entry.id   AF-A0A231RCI2-F1
#
_cell.length_a   1.000
_cell.length_b   1.000
_cell.length_c   1.000
_cell.angle_alpha   90.00
_cell.angle_beta   90.00
_cell.angle_gamma   90.00
#
_symmetry.space_group_name_H-M   'P 1'
#
loop_
_entity.id
_entity.type
_entity.pdbx_description
1 polymer ?
#
loop_
_entity_poly.entity_id
_entity_poly.type
_entity_poly.pdbx_seq_one_letter_code
_entity_poly.pdbx_strand_id
1 'polypeptide(L)'
;MIQVSDSRLKQLKYIGISEEDLALLKSKEAQFAEITNQVVDELYAKITEQPELLRLINGHSTIERLKETQRWYFQSMTAGEIDESFFSKRLYIGKVHSKIGLTTNWYLGTYILYLDLATKHLKRVDPEDWVKSVHSLSKMFNLDSQIVLEAYEEDEKAKIERLVESRQYMLTKVSSVVQELSSMMVQLSASSNLVASNASHTASVQENSHAKVRELAGSIDEISQLGTTMREISDQSHLIGLNAALEAARAGEAGLGFEVVANEIRKLAMSSKQSLVAIQSKLKEIRSSLDEVKHGSEETVRFSREQAASSQELSSFVHMIDTVTADLNGLLEEDAVH
;
A
#
# COMPACT_ATOMS: atom_id res chain seq x y z
N MET A 1 -58.80 12.78 -11.89
CA MET A 1 -58.32 14.15 -11.59
C MET A 1 -56.81 14.20 -11.69
N ILE A 2 -56.28 15.05 -12.57
CA ILE A 2 -54.85 15.27 -12.80
C ILE A 2 -54.41 16.55 -12.08
N GLN A 3 -53.50 16.42 -11.11
CA GLN A 3 -52.94 17.54 -10.34
C GLN A 3 -51.42 17.42 -10.23
N VAL A 4 -50.72 17.91 -11.25
CA VAL A 4 -49.27 17.71 -11.40
C VAL A 4 -48.59 18.97 -11.91
N SER A 5 -47.27 19.06 -11.76
CA SER A 5 -46.45 20.12 -12.36
C SER A 5 -46.61 20.24 -13.89
N ASP A 6 -46.30 21.41 -14.44
CA ASP A 6 -46.39 21.68 -15.88
C ASP A 6 -45.58 20.70 -16.74
N SER A 7 -44.43 20.25 -16.24
CA SER A 7 -43.59 19.26 -16.92
C SER A 7 -44.28 17.91 -17.02
N ARG A 8 -44.83 17.41 -15.90
CA ARG A 8 -45.60 16.17 -15.87
C ARG A 8 -46.88 16.26 -16.67
N LEU A 9 -47.55 17.42 -16.68
CA LEU A 9 -48.74 17.62 -17.51
C LEU A 9 -48.40 17.51 -19.00
N LYS A 10 -47.25 18.03 -19.45
CA LYS A 10 -46.78 17.84 -20.83
C LYS A 10 -46.50 16.37 -21.15
N GLN A 11 -45.87 15.64 -20.22
CA GLN A 11 -45.63 14.19 -20.35
C GLN A 11 -46.94 13.41 -20.51
N LEU A 12 -47.92 13.64 -19.62
CA LEU A 12 -49.23 12.99 -19.66
C LEU A 12 -49.97 13.27 -20.98
N LYS A 13 -49.91 14.53 -21.46
CA LYS A 13 -50.47 14.91 -22.77
C LYS A 13 -49.79 14.18 -23.93
N TYR A 14 -48.47 14.01 -23.89
CA TYR A 14 -47.71 13.30 -24.92
C TYR A 14 -48.10 11.82 -25.03
N ILE A 15 -48.27 11.13 -23.90
CA ILE A 15 -48.66 9.71 -23.87
C ILE A 15 -50.18 9.50 -23.99
N GLY A 16 -50.96 10.58 -24.03
CA GLY A 16 -52.40 10.54 -24.25
C GLY A 16 -53.21 10.01 -23.06
N ILE A 17 -52.74 10.19 -21.82
CA ILE A 17 -53.57 9.95 -20.64
C ILE A 17 -54.49 11.15 -20.44
N SER A 18 -55.79 10.87 -20.45
CA SER A 18 -56.86 11.86 -20.30
C SER A 18 -57.62 11.67 -18.98
N GLU A 19 -58.40 12.68 -18.58
CA GLU A 19 -59.37 12.54 -17.48
C GLU A 19 -60.44 11.48 -17.79
N GLU A 20 -60.74 11.22 -19.07
CA GLU A 20 -61.66 10.15 -19.48
C GLU A 20 -61.08 8.77 -19.20
N ASP A 21 -59.78 8.56 -19.45
CA ASP A 21 -59.09 7.31 -19.09
C ASP A 21 -59.15 7.08 -17.57
N LEU A 22 -58.91 8.12 -16.78
CA LEU A 22 -58.95 8.04 -15.32
C LEU A 22 -60.36 7.79 -14.78
N ALA A 23 -61.36 8.47 -15.34
CA ALA A 23 -62.75 8.26 -14.98
C ALA A 23 -63.23 6.85 -15.34
N LEU A 24 -62.83 6.33 -16.51
CA LEU A 24 -63.10 4.96 -16.91
C LEU A 24 -62.49 3.97 -15.92
N LEU A 25 -61.18 4.08 -15.63
CA LEU A 25 -60.51 3.18 -14.70
C LEU A 25 -61.13 3.24 -13.29
N LYS A 26 -61.50 4.44 -12.82
CA LYS A 26 -62.21 4.61 -11.54
C LYS A 26 -63.57 3.93 -11.52
N SER A 27 -64.33 4.04 -12.61
CA SER A 27 -65.65 3.38 -12.73
C SER A 27 -65.57 1.85 -12.71
N LYS A 28 -64.40 1.28 -13.03
CA LYS A 28 -64.15 -0.17 -13.09
C LYS A 28 -63.43 -0.72 -11.86
N GLU A 29 -63.30 0.07 -10.78
CA GLU A 29 -62.59 -0.31 -9.55
C GLU A 29 -63.10 -1.63 -8.95
N ALA A 30 -64.42 -1.87 -8.99
CA ALA A 30 -65.02 -3.12 -8.50
C ALA A 30 -64.58 -4.35 -9.30
N GLN A 31 -64.57 -4.26 -10.63
CA GLN A 31 -64.14 -5.34 -11.53
C GLN A 31 -62.64 -5.62 -11.37
N PHE A 32 -61.83 -4.57 -11.19
CA PHE A 32 -60.40 -4.73 -10.90
C PHE A 32 -60.17 -5.37 -9.53
N ALA A 33 -60.94 -4.99 -8.50
CA ALA A 33 -60.89 -5.60 -7.19
C ALA A 33 -61.24 -7.10 -7.23
N GLU A 34 -62.25 -7.49 -8.02
CA GLU A 34 -62.67 -8.89 -8.20
C GLU A 34 -61.53 -9.77 -8.75
N ILE A 35 -60.77 -9.27 -9.72
CA ILE A 35 -59.68 -10.03 -10.37
C ILE A 35 -58.32 -9.89 -9.68
N THR A 36 -58.15 -8.91 -8.78
CA THR A 36 -56.86 -8.57 -8.17
C THR A 36 -56.17 -9.78 -7.55
N ASN A 37 -56.95 -10.63 -6.86
CA ASN A 37 -56.37 -11.78 -6.18
C ASN A 37 -55.74 -12.78 -7.16
N GLN A 38 -56.51 -13.14 -8.20
CA GLN A 38 -56.10 -14.08 -9.23
C GLN A 38 -54.92 -13.55 -10.05
N VAL A 39 -54.96 -12.25 -10.43
CA VAL A 39 -53.86 -11.61 -11.17
C VAL A 39 -52.56 -11.70 -10.39
N VAL A 40 -52.56 -11.33 -9.11
CA VAL A 40 -51.33 -11.32 -8.31
C VAL A 40 -50.83 -12.73 -8.02
N ASP A 41 -51.73 -13.68 -7.74
CA ASP A 41 -51.30 -15.07 -7.48
C ASP A 41 -50.72 -15.73 -8.74
N GLU A 42 -51.32 -15.53 -9.92
CA GLU A 42 -50.78 -16.00 -11.20
C GLU A 42 -49.49 -15.28 -11.58
N LEU A 43 -49.35 -13.99 -11.26
CA LEU A 43 -48.12 -13.24 -11.49
C LEU A 43 -46.95 -13.84 -10.70
N TYR A 44 -47.13 -14.06 -9.39
CA TYR A 44 -46.08 -14.63 -8.57
C TYR A 44 -45.75 -16.07 -8.95
N ALA A 45 -46.72 -16.85 -9.42
CA ALA A 45 -46.45 -18.17 -9.98
C ALA A 45 -45.46 -18.09 -11.16
N LYS A 46 -45.62 -17.12 -12.06
CA LYS A 46 -44.68 -16.89 -13.17
C LYS A 46 -43.33 -16.33 -12.71
N ILE A 47 -43.32 -15.40 -11.75
CA ILE A 47 -42.07 -14.80 -11.23
C ILE A 47 -41.21 -15.87 -10.54
N THR A 48 -41.82 -16.78 -9.78
CA THR A 48 -41.09 -17.81 -9.02
C THR A 48 -40.58 -18.95 -9.89
N GLU A 49 -41.03 -19.06 -11.16
CA GLU A 49 -40.40 -19.95 -12.15
C GLU A 49 -38.97 -19.52 -12.49
N GLN A 50 -38.63 -18.24 -12.29
CA GLN A 50 -37.28 -17.72 -12.55
C GLN A 50 -36.42 -17.81 -11.29
N PRO A 51 -35.37 -18.67 -11.26
CA PRO A 51 -34.60 -18.91 -10.04
C PRO A 51 -33.90 -17.66 -9.49
N GLU A 52 -33.44 -16.77 -10.37
CA GLU A 52 -32.78 -15.51 -9.98
C GLU A 52 -33.73 -14.53 -9.29
N LEU A 53 -34.97 -14.41 -9.76
CA LEU A 53 -35.99 -13.58 -9.13
C LEU A 53 -36.43 -14.17 -7.80
N LEU A 54 -36.58 -15.50 -7.72
CA LEU A 54 -36.90 -16.19 -6.46
C LEU A 54 -35.80 -15.97 -5.41
N ARG A 55 -34.52 -16.07 -5.81
CA ARG A 55 -33.39 -15.77 -4.91
C ARG A 55 -33.43 -14.32 -4.43
N LEU A 56 -33.73 -13.38 -5.33
CA LEU A 56 -33.81 -11.96 -4.98
C LEU A 56 -34.94 -11.69 -3.98
N ILE A 57 -36.12 -12.28 -4.21
CA ILE A 57 -37.25 -12.18 -3.28
C ILE A 57 -36.86 -12.70 -1.90
N ASN A 58 -36.31 -13.92 -1.83
CA ASN A 58 -35.95 -14.55 -0.56
C ASN A 58 -34.85 -13.80 0.20
N GLY A 59 -34.02 -13.01 -0.49
CA GLY A 59 -33.01 -12.17 0.14
C GLY A 59 -33.55 -10.89 0.78
N HIS A 60 -34.73 -10.41 0.36
CA HIS A 60 -35.23 -9.08 0.75
C HIS A 60 -36.65 -9.07 1.32
N SER A 61 -37.46 -10.12 1.12
CA SER A 61 -38.85 -10.19 1.55
C SER A 61 -39.38 -11.63 1.55
N THR A 62 -40.71 -11.79 1.68
CA THR A 62 -41.42 -13.06 1.49
C THR A 62 -42.47 -12.90 0.38
N ILE A 63 -42.79 -14.00 -0.32
CA ILE A 63 -43.79 -14.00 -1.39
C ILE A 63 -45.14 -13.47 -0.88
N GLU A 64 -45.61 -13.93 0.27
CA GLU A 64 -46.91 -13.51 0.82
C GLU A 64 -46.98 -12.01 1.09
N ARG A 65 -45.94 -11.43 1.69
CA ARG A 65 -45.87 -9.98 1.93
C ARG A 65 -45.82 -9.19 0.62
N LEU A 66 -45.06 -9.69 -0.36
CA LEU A 66 -44.98 -9.02 -1.66
C LEU A 66 -46.28 -9.14 -2.45
N LYS A 67 -47.02 -10.25 -2.33
CA LYS A 67 -48.37 -10.38 -2.90
C LYS A 67 -49.30 -9.31 -2.35
N GLU A 68 -49.35 -9.10 -1.04
CA GLU A 68 -50.17 -8.02 -0.44
C GLU A 68 -49.81 -6.65 -1.02
N THR A 69 -48.51 -6.36 -1.13
CA THR A 69 -48.01 -5.11 -1.71
C THR A 69 -48.41 -4.97 -3.18
N GLN A 70 -48.35 -6.06 -3.96
CA GLN A 70 -48.73 -6.07 -5.36
C GLN A 70 -50.24 -5.99 -5.60
N ARG A 71 -51.07 -6.49 -4.66
CA ARG A 71 -52.53 -6.31 -4.70
C ARG A 71 -52.87 -4.83 -4.56
N TRP A 72 -52.27 -4.15 -3.58
CA TRP A 72 -52.40 -2.70 -3.43
C TRP A 72 -51.91 -1.96 -4.68
N TYR A 73 -50.75 -2.33 -5.22
CA TYR A 73 -50.19 -1.70 -6.41
C TYR A 73 -51.12 -1.82 -7.62
N PHE A 74 -51.63 -3.02 -7.91
CA PHE A 74 -52.54 -3.24 -9.03
C PHE A 74 -53.83 -2.43 -8.89
N GLN A 75 -54.43 -2.41 -7.70
CA GLN A 75 -55.62 -1.60 -7.41
C GLN A 75 -55.35 -0.09 -7.48
N SER A 76 -54.15 0.36 -7.14
CA SER A 76 -53.80 1.78 -7.24
C SER A 76 -53.81 2.31 -8.68
N MET A 77 -53.76 1.44 -9.69
CA MET A 77 -53.90 1.84 -11.10
C MET A 77 -55.31 2.30 -11.47
N THR A 78 -56.32 1.97 -10.65
CA THR A 78 -57.72 2.37 -10.86
C THR A 78 -58.19 3.46 -9.91
N ALA A 79 -57.27 4.14 -9.21
CA ALA A 79 -57.62 5.18 -8.25
C ALA A 79 -58.34 6.39 -8.89
N GLY A 80 -58.15 6.63 -10.20
CA GLY A 80 -58.77 7.73 -10.94
C GLY A 80 -58.07 9.07 -10.76
N GLU A 81 -56.91 9.09 -10.10
CA GLU A 81 -56.19 10.30 -9.74
C GLU A 81 -54.70 10.13 -10.06
N ILE A 82 -54.11 11.17 -10.65
CA ILE A 82 -52.66 11.29 -10.86
C ILE A 82 -52.24 12.63 -10.28
N ASP A 83 -51.55 12.57 -9.15
CA ASP A 83 -51.03 13.72 -8.42
C ASP A 83 -49.53 13.55 -8.11
N GLU A 84 -48.91 14.54 -7.46
CA GLU A 84 -47.50 14.44 -7.05
C GLU A 84 -47.23 13.28 -6.08
N SER A 85 -48.25 12.83 -5.32
CA SER A 85 -48.16 11.65 -4.44
C SER A 85 -48.02 10.37 -5.24
N PHE A 86 -48.74 10.24 -6.36
CA PHE A 86 -48.59 9.13 -7.31
C PHE A 86 -47.14 9.05 -7.79
N PHE A 87 -46.59 10.13 -8.34
CA PHE A 87 -45.20 10.16 -8.82
C PHE A 87 -44.20 9.82 -7.72
N SER A 88 -44.32 10.46 -6.55
CA SER A 88 -43.40 10.24 -5.43
C SER A 88 -43.36 8.79 -4.96
N LYS A 89 -44.52 8.12 -4.91
CA LYS A 89 -44.61 6.70 -4.55
C LYS A 89 -43.96 5.81 -5.60
N ARG A 90 -44.17 6.08 -6.89
CA ARG A 90 -43.60 5.27 -7.98
C ARG A 90 -42.09 5.45 -8.11
N LEU A 91 -41.60 6.68 -7.96
CA LEU A 91 -40.16 6.96 -7.84
C LEU A 91 -39.54 6.18 -6.68
N TYR A 92 -40.19 6.18 -5.51
CA TYR A 92 -39.72 5.40 -4.35
C TYR A 92 -39.68 3.90 -4.65
N ILE A 93 -40.73 3.34 -5.27
CA ILE A 93 -40.76 1.94 -5.67
C ILE A 93 -39.62 1.62 -6.64
N GLY A 94 -39.38 2.46 -7.65
CA GLY A 94 -38.25 2.29 -8.58
C GLY A 94 -36.90 2.29 -7.86
N LYS A 95 -36.69 3.22 -6.91
CA LYS A 95 -35.48 3.29 -6.08
C LYS A 95 -35.27 2.03 -5.25
N VAL A 96 -36.33 1.46 -4.68
CA VAL A 96 -36.24 0.20 -3.92
C VAL A 96 -35.82 -0.96 -4.83
N HIS A 97 -36.39 -1.06 -6.03
CA HIS A 97 -36.05 -2.13 -6.98
C HIS A 97 -34.62 -1.99 -7.53
N SER A 98 -34.17 -0.77 -7.83
CA SER A 98 -32.76 -0.53 -8.20
C SER A 98 -31.83 -0.93 -7.06
N LYS A 99 -32.16 -0.56 -5.82
CA LYS A 99 -31.34 -0.84 -4.63
C LYS A 99 -31.16 -2.32 -4.34
N ILE A 100 -32.18 -3.15 -4.57
CA ILE A 100 -32.07 -4.61 -4.42
C ILE A 100 -31.42 -5.27 -5.64
N GLY A 101 -31.12 -4.54 -6.71
CA GLY A 101 -30.49 -5.07 -7.91
C GLY A 101 -31.45 -5.81 -8.85
N LEU A 102 -32.75 -5.52 -8.79
CA LEU A 102 -33.66 -5.99 -9.83
C LEU A 102 -33.36 -5.24 -11.12
N THR A 103 -33.08 -5.96 -12.21
CA THR A 103 -32.76 -5.32 -13.49
C THR A 103 -34.02 -4.76 -14.16
N THR A 104 -33.85 -3.72 -14.98
CA THR A 104 -34.95 -3.12 -15.76
C THR A 104 -35.61 -4.13 -16.70
N ASN A 105 -34.88 -5.13 -17.20
CA ASN A 105 -35.43 -6.19 -18.06
C ASN A 105 -36.58 -6.96 -17.38
N TRP A 106 -36.36 -7.40 -16.13
CA TRP A 106 -37.38 -8.12 -15.36
C TRP A 106 -38.51 -7.21 -14.91
N TYR A 107 -38.14 -6.00 -14.46
CA TYR A 107 -39.11 -5.02 -14.01
C TYR A 107 -40.08 -4.63 -15.14
N LEU A 108 -39.55 -4.27 -16.31
CA LEU A 108 -40.35 -3.90 -17.48
C LEU A 108 -41.15 -5.08 -18.04
N GLY A 109 -40.57 -6.29 -18.04
CA GLY A 109 -41.29 -7.50 -18.45
C GLY A 109 -42.52 -7.80 -17.60
N THR A 110 -42.50 -7.42 -16.31
CA THR A 110 -43.62 -7.62 -15.39
C THR A 110 -44.88 -6.84 -15.81
N TYR A 111 -44.74 -5.68 -16.48
CA TYR A 111 -45.89 -4.93 -16.99
C TYR A 111 -46.67 -5.70 -18.06
N ILE A 112 -45.97 -6.42 -18.95
CA ILE A 112 -46.62 -7.28 -19.95
C ILE A 112 -47.35 -8.44 -19.27
N LEU A 113 -46.74 -9.05 -18.25
CA LEU A 113 -47.40 -10.09 -17.47
C LEU A 113 -48.69 -9.58 -16.79
N TYR A 114 -48.64 -8.38 -16.21
CA TYR A 114 -49.83 -7.74 -15.66
C TYR A 114 -50.92 -7.52 -16.72
N LEU A 115 -50.56 -6.99 -17.89
CA LEU A 115 -51.51 -6.74 -18.98
C LEU A 115 -52.14 -8.03 -19.51
N ASP A 116 -51.36 -9.09 -19.70
CA ASP A 116 -51.87 -10.40 -20.15
C ASP A 116 -52.87 -10.99 -19.15
N LEU A 117 -52.51 -10.97 -17.86
CA LEU A 117 -53.35 -11.50 -16.77
C LEU A 117 -54.61 -10.65 -16.57
N ALA A 118 -54.48 -9.32 -16.58
CA ALA A 118 -55.61 -8.40 -16.49
C ALA A 118 -56.57 -8.60 -17.68
N THR A 119 -56.04 -8.71 -18.91
CA THR A 119 -56.84 -8.94 -20.12
C THR A 119 -57.61 -10.26 -20.05
N LYS A 120 -56.95 -11.34 -19.63
CA LYS A 120 -57.57 -12.68 -19.47
C LYS A 120 -58.78 -12.63 -18.53
N HIS A 121 -58.66 -11.92 -17.41
CA HIS A 121 -59.69 -11.90 -16.36
C HIS A 121 -60.76 -10.82 -16.60
N LEU A 122 -60.40 -9.63 -17.09
CA LEU A 122 -61.36 -8.57 -17.45
C LEU A 122 -62.33 -9.00 -18.54
N LYS A 123 -61.91 -9.83 -19.49
CA LYS A 123 -62.82 -10.42 -20.50
C LYS A 123 -64.01 -11.18 -19.88
N ARG A 124 -63.87 -11.67 -18.65
CA ARG A 124 -64.92 -12.42 -17.94
C ARG A 124 -65.82 -11.51 -17.12
N VAL A 125 -65.24 -10.52 -16.43
CA VAL A 125 -65.96 -9.66 -15.47
C VAL A 125 -66.45 -8.34 -16.07
N ASP A 126 -65.93 -7.94 -17.23
CA ASP A 126 -66.30 -6.70 -17.95
C ASP A 126 -66.30 -6.92 -19.48
N PRO A 127 -67.10 -7.87 -20.01
CA PRO A 127 -67.03 -8.28 -21.42
C PRO A 127 -67.35 -7.18 -22.43
N GLU A 128 -68.08 -6.12 -22.03
CA GLU A 128 -68.48 -5.03 -22.91
C GLU A 128 -67.39 -3.95 -23.06
N ASP A 129 -66.62 -3.66 -22.00
CA ASP A 129 -65.65 -2.56 -21.99
C ASP A 129 -64.20 -2.99 -21.74
N TRP A 130 -63.90 -4.30 -21.59
CA TRP A 130 -62.54 -4.77 -21.27
C TRP A 130 -61.46 -4.21 -22.20
N VAL A 131 -61.77 -3.97 -23.48
CA VAL A 131 -60.83 -3.38 -24.46
C VAL A 131 -60.41 -1.97 -24.03
N LYS A 132 -61.39 -1.13 -23.65
CA LYS A 132 -61.12 0.25 -23.20
C LYS A 132 -60.40 0.23 -21.86
N SER A 133 -60.85 -0.62 -20.93
CA SER A 133 -60.25 -0.80 -19.60
C SER A 133 -58.77 -1.21 -19.70
N VAL A 134 -58.45 -2.19 -20.55
CA VAL A 134 -57.07 -2.62 -20.81
C VAL A 134 -56.26 -1.54 -21.52
N HIS A 135 -56.86 -0.80 -22.46
CA HIS A 135 -56.17 0.29 -23.14
C HIS A 135 -55.78 1.42 -22.16
N SER A 136 -56.71 1.91 -21.33
CA SER A 136 -56.38 2.91 -20.31
C SER A 136 -55.40 2.38 -19.27
N LEU A 137 -55.52 1.10 -18.87
CA LEU A 137 -54.53 0.44 -18.00
C LEU A 137 -53.14 0.38 -18.63
N SER A 138 -53.04 0.10 -19.93
CA SER A 138 -51.76 0.07 -20.66
C SER A 138 -51.07 1.42 -20.66
N LYS A 139 -51.83 2.53 -20.77
CA LYS A 139 -51.28 3.87 -20.63
C LYS A 139 -50.76 4.12 -19.20
N MET A 140 -51.50 3.68 -18.18
CA MET A 140 -51.05 3.79 -16.78
C MET A 140 -49.76 3.00 -16.52
N PHE A 141 -49.64 1.77 -17.01
CA PHE A 141 -48.39 1.01 -16.91
C PHE A 141 -47.25 1.63 -17.71
N ASN A 142 -47.52 2.21 -18.87
CA ASN A 142 -46.51 2.95 -19.62
C ASN A 142 -46.00 4.18 -18.86
N LEU A 143 -46.89 4.96 -18.24
CA LEU A 143 -46.50 6.06 -17.35
C LEU A 143 -45.66 5.55 -16.17
N ASP A 144 -46.11 4.50 -15.51
CA ASP A 144 -45.40 3.89 -14.38
C ASP A 144 -43.98 3.44 -14.77
N SER A 145 -43.86 2.82 -15.96
CA SER A 145 -42.58 2.40 -16.52
C SER A 145 -41.62 3.58 -16.71
N GLN A 146 -42.12 4.72 -17.23
CA GLN A 146 -41.30 5.92 -17.41
C GLN A 146 -40.79 6.47 -16.07
N ILE A 147 -41.66 6.52 -15.05
CA ILE A 147 -41.28 7.00 -13.72
C ILE A 147 -40.25 6.08 -13.06
N VAL A 148 -40.38 4.77 -13.24
CA VAL A 148 -39.41 3.83 -12.69
C VAL A 148 -38.08 3.92 -13.43
N LEU A 149 -38.09 4.04 -14.76
CA LEU A 149 -36.86 4.28 -15.53
C LEU A 149 -36.15 5.56 -15.08
N GLU A 150 -36.89 6.64 -14.84
CA GLU A 150 -36.35 7.87 -14.26
C GLU A 150 -35.66 7.61 -12.91
N ALA A 151 -36.27 6.81 -12.02
CA ALA A 151 -35.65 6.44 -10.75
C ALA A 151 -34.35 5.61 -10.91
N TYR A 152 -34.29 4.72 -11.90
CA TYR A 152 -33.07 3.96 -12.22
C TYR A 152 -31.97 4.86 -12.79
N GLU A 153 -32.34 5.79 -13.68
CA GLU A 153 -31.40 6.78 -14.25
C GLU A 153 -30.83 7.70 -13.18
N GLU A 154 -31.65 8.19 -12.24
CA GLU A 154 -31.19 8.99 -11.10
C GLU A 154 -30.18 8.22 -10.23
N ASP A 155 -30.48 6.96 -9.91
CA ASP A 155 -29.59 6.11 -9.09
C ASP A 155 -28.28 5.82 -9.81
N GLU A 156 -28.32 5.55 -11.12
CA GLU A 156 -27.12 5.28 -11.91
C GLU A 156 -26.25 6.53 -12.06
N LYS A 157 -26.87 7.69 -12.31
CA LYS A 157 -26.16 8.98 -12.34
C LYS A 157 -25.47 9.26 -11.00
N ALA A 158 -26.15 9.03 -9.88
CA ALA A 158 -25.56 9.21 -8.56
C ALA A 158 -24.40 8.23 -8.27
N LYS A 159 -24.43 7.01 -8.82
CA LYS A 159 -23.29 6.08 -8.75
C LYS A 159 -22.11 6.58 -9.58
N ILE A 160 -22.36 7.05 -10.80
CA ILE A 160 -21.34 7.61 -11.68
C ILE A 160 -20.67 8.83 -11.03
N GLU A 161 -21.44 9.75 -10.47
CA GLU A 161 -20.91 10.92 -9.75
C GLU A 161 -19.99 10.51 -8.60
N ARG A 162 -20.39 9.53 -7.77
CA ARG A 162 -19.53 8.99 -6.70
C ARG A 162 -18.26 8.32 -7.23
N LEU A 163 -18.35 7.61 -8.36
CA LEU A 163 -17.19 6.99 -8.99
C LEU A 163 -16.20 8.05 -9.51
N VAL A 164 -16.70 9.13 -10.10
CA VAL A 164 -15.88 10.26 -10.57
C VAL A 164 -15.20 10.96 -9.39
N GLU A 165 -15.93 11.26 -8.32
CA GLU A 165 -15.36 11.86 -7.10
C GLU A 165 -14.29 10.96 -6.47
N SER A 166 -14.59 9.66 -6.32
CA SER A 166 -13.63 8.69 -5.78
C SER A 166 -12.39 8.56 -6.66
N ARG A 167 -12.54 8.58 -7.99
CA ARG A 167 -11.43 8.56 -8.94
C ARG A 167 -10.55 9.80 -8.79
N GLN A 168 -11.16 10.99 -8.73
CA GLN A 168 -10.42 12.26 -8.58
C GLN A 168 -9.65 12.32 -7.27
N TYR A 169 -10.27 11.83 -6.18
CA TYR A 169 -9.61 11.71 -4.88
C TYR A 169 -8.38 10.78 -4.96
N MET A 170 -8.53 9.62 -5.60
CA MET A 170 -7.42 8.67 -5.79
C MET A 170 -6.29 9.27 -6.63
N LEU A 171 -6.58 9.95 -7.74
CA LEU A 171 -5.57 10.61 -8.58
C LEU A 171 -4.79 11.67 -7.79
N THR A 172 -5.49 12.50 -7.02
CA THR A 172 -4.85 13.51 -6.17
C THR A 172 -3.95 12.86 -5.12
N LYS A 173 -4.40 11.73 -4.53
CA LYS A 173 -3.61 11.01 -3.52
C LYS A 173 -2.37 10.35 -4.13
N VAL A 174 -2.50 9.75 -5.32
CA VAL A 174 -1.38 9.16 -6.07
C VAL A 174 -0.36 10.24 -6.41
N SER A 175 -0.80 11.39 -6.96
CA SER A 175 0.09 12.51 -7.28
C SER A 175 0.88 13.00 -6.06
N SER A 176 0.22 13.14 -4.91
CA SER A 176 0.89 13.49 -3.65
C SER A 176 1.96 12.47 -3.24
N VAL A 177 1.68 11.17 -3.38
CA VAL A 177 2.64 10.10 -3.04
C VAL A 177 3.82 10.10 -4.01
N VAL A 178 3.58 10.32 -5.30
CA VAL A 178 4.63 10.41 -6.32
C VAL A 178 5.57 11.59 -6.02
N GLN A 179 5.03 12.76 -5.66
CA GLN A 179 5.85 13.92 -5.31
C GLN A 179 6.71 13.69 -4.05
N GLU A 180 6.15 13.04 -3.03
CA GLU A 180 6.88 12.66 -1.82
C GLU A 180 7.99 11.65 -2.14
N LEU A 181 7.69 10.65 -2.98
CA LEU A 181 8.65 9.67 -3.45
C LEU A 181 9.82 10.34 -4.19
N SER A 182 9.56 11.25 -5.15
CA SER A 182 10.59 12.01 -5.85
C SER A 182 11.53 12.73 -4.89
N SER A 183 10.98 13.38 -3.85
CA SER A 183 11.79 14.08 -2.87
C SER A 183 12.67 13.10 -2.06
N MET A 184 12.13 11.95 -1.67
CA MET A 184 12.89 10.91 -0.98
C MET A 184 14.00 10.34 -1.87
N MET A 185 13.76 10.18 -3.18
CA MET A 185 14.75 9.68 -4.12
C MET A 185 15.96 10.61 -4.26
N VAL A 186 15.72 11.92 -4.34
CA VAL A 186 16.79 12.94 -4.38
C VAL A 186 17.64 12.85 -3.11
N GLN A 187 17.00 12.74 -1.93
CA GLN A 187 17.72 12.61 -0.66
C GLN A 187 18.51 11.31 -0.57
N LEU A 188 17.92 10.18 -0.98
CA LEU A 188 18.57 8.87 -0.99
C LEU A 188 19.80 8.84 -1.92
N SER A 189 19.69 9.48 -3.09
CA SER A 189 20.80 9.64 -4.03
C SER A 189 21.98 10.38 -3.39
N ALA A 190 21.68 11.53 -2.75
CA ALA A 190 22.70 12.33 -2.06
C ALA A 190 23.35 11.54 -0.91
N SER A 191 22.57 10.84 -0.09
CA SER A 191 23.07 9.98 0.98
C SER A 191 23.93 8.84 0.45
N SER A 192 23.52 8.18 -0.65
CA SER A 192 24.28 7.09 -1.26
C SER A 192 25.66 7.56 -1.74
N ASN A 193 25.71 8.73 -2.41
CA ASN A 193 26.96 9.33 -2.86
C ASN A 193 27.90 9.71 -1.70
N LEU A 194 27.34 10.24 -0.60
CA LEU A 194 28.11 10.53 0.61
C LEU A 194 28.70 9.26 1.23
N VAL A 195 27.92 8.18 1.29
CA VAL A 195 28.38 6.88 1.81
C VAL A 195 29.50 6.31 0.93
N ALA A 196 29.37 6.35 -0.39
CA ALA A 196 30.42 5.90 -1.32
C ALA A 196 31.72 6.71 -1.16
N SER A 197 31.60 8.04 -1.03
CA SER A 197 32.73 8.94 -0.81
C SER A 197 33.45 8.64 0.52
N ASN A 198 32.69 8.50 1.60
CA ASN A 198 33.24 8.15 2.92
C ASN A 198 33.93 6.79 2.90
N ALA A 199 33.33 5.79 2.25
CA ALA A 199 33.92 4.47 2.10
C ALA A 199 35.27 4.52 1.37
N SER A 200 35.35 5.27 0.26
CA SER A 200 36.59 5.49 -0.48
C SER A 200 37.64 6.21 0.38
N HIS A 201 37.23 7.23 1.12
CA HIS A 201 38.11 7.96 2.02
C HIS A 201 38.66 7.07 3.16
N THR A 202 37.79 6.28 3.80
CA THR A 202 38.18 5.32 4.85
C THR A 202 39.17 4.30 4.32
N ALA A 203 38.93 3.72 3.13
CA ALA A 203 39.87 2.79 2.51
C ALA A 203 41.26 3.43 2.29
N SER A 204 41.31 4.67 1.82
CA SER A 204 42.58 5.40 1.62
C SER A 204 43.30 5.69 2.94
N VAL A 205 42.58 6.13 3.98
CA VAL A 205 43.14 6.33 5.33
C VAL A 205 43.72 5.02 5.87
N GLN A 206 43.04 3.90 5.62
CA GLN A 206 43.46 2.60 6.11
C GLN A 206 44.70 2.06 5.37
N GLU A 207 44.84 2.31 4.07
CA GLU A 207 46.07 2.03 3.33
C GLU A 207 47.28 2.80 3.88
N ASN A 208 47.09 4.06 4.27
CA ASN A 208 48.13 4.84 4.94
C ASN A 208 48.49 4.27 6.31
N SER A 209 47.50 3.88 7.11
CA SER A 209 47.72 3.18 8.39
C SER A 209 48.51 1.89 8.20
N HIS A 210 48.21 1.10 7.17
CA HIS A 210 48.95 -0.11 6.80
C HIS A 210 50.42 0.18 6.45
N ALA A 211 50.70 1.29 5.76
CA ALA A 211 52.08 1.71 5.51
C ALA A 211 52.82 2.05 6.81
N LYS A 212 52.16 2.77 7.73
CA LYS A 212 52.75 3.14 9.03
C LYS A 212 52.96 1.97 9.98
N VAL A 213 52.05 0.99 10.00
CA VAL A 213 52.23 -0.26 10.75
C VAL A 213 53.45 -1.04 10.24
N ARG A 214 53.65 -1.10 8.92
CA ARG A 214 54.84 -1.75 8.32
C ARG A 214 56.14 -1.03 8.68
N GLU A 215 56.15 0.29 8.63
CA GLU A 215 57.30 1.11 9.05
C GLU A 215 57.68 0.82 10.51
N LEU A 216 56.69 0.84 11.41
CA LEU A 216 56.92 0.60 12.83
C LEU A 216 57.34 -0.84 13.14
N ALA A 217 56.81 -1.83 12.42
CA ALA A 217 57.25 -3.22 12.51
C ALA A 217 58.75 -3.35 12.14
N GLY A 218 59.20 -2.64 11.10
CA GLY A 218 60.62 -2.56 10.74
C GLY A 218 61.49 -1.96 11.85
N SER A 219 61.04 -0.85 12.45
CA SER A 219 61.76 -0.23 13.58
C SER A 219 61.85 -1.16 14.79
N ILE A 220 60.83 -1.96 15.07
CA ILE A 220 60.87 -2.97 16.16
C ILE A 220 61.93 -4.04 15.88
N ASP A 221 62.02 -4.51 14.63
CA ASP A 221 63.03 -5.50 14.24
C ASP A 221 64.46 -4.93 14.40
N GLU A 222 64.67 -3.65 14.02
CA GLU A 222 65.95 -2.95 14.21
C GLU A 222 66.32 -2.81 15.71
N ILE A 223 65.37 -2.40 16.56
CA ILE A 223 65.62 -2.27 18.01
C ILE A 223 65.88 -3.65 18.64
N SER A 224 65.18 -4.69 18.19
CA SER A 224 65.41 -6.06 18.65
C SER A 224 66.82 -6.54 18.30
N GLN A 225 67.32 -6.20 17.11
CA GLN A 225 68.69 -6.50 16.69
C GLN A 225 69.71 -5.75 17.56
N LEU A 226 69.51 -4.45 17.79
CA LEU A 226 70.36 -3.65 18.70
C LEU A 226 70.38 -4.23 20.12
N GLY A 227 69.23 -4.67 20.62
CA GLY A 227 69.12 -5.31 21.93
C GLY A 227 69.90 -6.63 22.03
N THR A 228 70.03 -7.36 20.92
CA THR A 228 70.86 -8.58 20.85
C THR A 228 72.33 -8.23 20.92
N THR A 229 72.80 -7.25 20.14
CA THR A 229 74.19 -6.76 20.21
C THR A 229 74.53 -6.20 21.59
N MET A 230 73.63 -5.45 22.22
CA MET A 230 73.85 -4.92 23.57
C MET A 230 73.93 -6.03 24.63
N ARG A 231 73.21 -7.14 24.45
CA ARG A 231 73.32 -8.30 25.34
C ARG A 231 74.70 -8.93 25.24
N GLU A 232 75.23 -9.09 24.04
CA GLU A 232 76.59 -9.59 23.82
C GLU A 232 77.64 -8.69 24.48
N ILE A 233 77.51 -7.36 24.35
CA ILE A 233 78.38 -6.38 25.00
C ILE A 233 78.28 -6.47 26.52
N SER A 234 77.07 -6.62 27.06
CA SER A 234 76.82 -6.76 28.49
C SER A 234 77.46 -8.05 29.04
N ASP A 235 77.31 -9.18 28.33
CA ASP A 235 77.93 -10.46 28.72
C ASP A 235 79.47 -10.37 28.65
N GLN A 236 80.03 -9.74 27.61
CA GLN A 236 81.47 -9.46 27.52
C GLN A 236 81.96 -8.55 28.65
N SER A 237 81.23 -7.47 28.95
CA SER A 237 81.57 -6.53 30.02
C SER A 237 81.54 -7.21 31.39
N HIS A 238 80.60 -8.14 31.60
CA HIS A 238 80.54 -8.95 32.81
C HIS A 238 81.78 -9.84 32.95
N LEU A 239 82.21 -10.49 31.86
CA LEU A 239 83.44 -11.30 31.83
C LEU A 239 84.70 -10.46 32.05
N ILE A 240 84.79 -9.27 31.45
CA ILE A 240 85.90 -8.33 31.67
C ILE A 240 85.96 -7.91 33.14
N GLY A 241 84.82 -7.53 33.72
CA GLY A 241 84.74 -7.19 35.14
C GLY A 241 85.09 -8.35 36.06
N LEU A 242 84.73 -9.60 35.69
CA LEU A 242 85.11 -10.80 36.43
C LEU A 242 86.63 -11.04 36.39
N ASN A 243 87.24 -10.94 35.20
CA ASN A 243 88.68 -11.10 35.03
C ASN A 243 89.45 -9.99 35.76
N ALA A 244 88.96 -8.75 35.71
CA ALA A 244 89.56 -7.63 36.44
C ALA A 244 89.49 -7.81 37.96
N ALA A 245 88.37 -8.35 38.49
CA ALA A 245 88.23 -8.64 39.91
C ALA A 245 89.20 -9.75 40.36
N LEU A 246 89.40 -10.78 39.51
CA LEU A 246 90.38 -11.85 39.77
C LEU A 246 91.80 -11.30 39.85
N GLU A 247 92.19 -10.42 38.92
CA GLU A 247 93.53 -9.83 38.89
C GLU A 247 93.75 -8.83 40.04
N ALA A 248 92.71 -8.08 40.41
CA ALA A 248 92.71 -7.21 41.59
C ALA A 248 92.94 -8.02 42.89
N ALA A 249 92.26 -9.15 43.06
CA ALA A 249 92.48 -10.05 44.20
C ALA A 249 93.90 -10.65 44.20
N ARG A 250 94.47 -10.90 43.01
CA ARG A 250 95.83 -11.41 42.84
C ARG A 250 96.92 -10.41 43.21
N ALA A 251 96.66 -9.12 43.03
CA ALA A 251 97.56 -8.02 43.38
C ALA A 251 97.58 -7.66 44.88
N GLY A 252 96.73 -8.30 45.71
CA GLY A 252 96.69 -8.08 47.16
C GLY A 252 96.30 -6.65 47.53
N GLU A 253 97.00 -6.02 48.48
CA GLU A 253 96.70 -4.65 48.95
C GLU A 253 96.78 -3.60 47.81
N ALA A 254 97.63 -3.81 46.79
CA ALA A 254 97.76 -2.90 45.66
C ALA A 254 96.55 -2.95 44.70
N GLY A 255 95.72 -4.00 44.77
CA GLY A 255 94.56 -4.22 43.91
C GLY A 255 93.23 -3.70 44.46
N LEU A 256 93.18 -3.24 45.71
CA LEU A 256 91.93 -2.88 46.40
C LEU A 256 91.10 -1.82 45.64
N GLY A 257 91.74 -0.81 45.05
CA GLY A 257 91.05 0.19 44.23
C GLY A 257 90.51 -0.36 42.91
N PHE A 258 91.22 -1.30 42.29
CA PHE A 258 90.79 -1.97 41.06
C PHE A 258 89.63 -2.94 41.30
N GLU A 259 89.57 -3.59 42.46
CA GLU A 259 88.48 -4.50 42.84
C GLU A 259 87.12 -3.77 42.91
N VAL A 260 87.10 -2.54 43.43
CA VAL A 260 85.90 -1.70 43.47
C VAL A 260 85.40 -1.41 42.06
N VAL A 261 86.30 -1.00 41.15
CA VAL A 261 85.95 -0.70 39.74
C VAL A 261 85.45 -1.96 39.03
N ALA A 262 86.10 -3.10 39.22
CA ALA A 262 85.73 -4.36 38.61
C ALA A 262 84.33 -4.84 39.06
N ASN A 263 84.01 -4.69 40.36
CA ASN A 263 82.67 -4.97 40.88
C ASN A 263 81.61 -4.02 40.33
N GLU A 264 81.93 -2.72 40.17
CA GLU A 264 81.01 -1.76 39.56
C GLU A 264 80.73 -2.07 38.09
N ILE A 265 81.74 -2.47 37.30
CA ILE A 265 81.58 -2.94 35.92
C ILE A 265 80.66 -4.16 35.85
N ARG A 266 80.86 -5.15 36.73
CA ARG A 266 79.99 -6.35 36.77
C ARG A 266 78.54 -5.99 37.11
N LYS A 267 78.34 -5.07 38.05
CA LYS A 267 77.02 -4.61 38.48
C LYS A 267 76.32 -3.83 37.36
N LEU A 268 77.04 -2.94 36.68
CA LEU A 268 76.57 -2.23 35.49
C LEU A 268 76.18 -3.21 34.37
N ALA A 269 77.04 -4.20 34.09
CA ALA A 269 76.77 -5.22 33.09
C ALA A 269 75.49 -6.01 33.41
N MET A 270 75.32 -6.49 34.65
CA MET A 270 74.10 -7.19 35.07
C MET A 270 72.85 -6.31 34.98
N SER A 271 72.94 -5.06 35.41
CA SER A 271 71.83 -4.09 35.32
C SER A 271 71.42 -3.82 33.85
N SER A 272 72.42 -3.71 32.96
CA SER A 272 72.20 -3.59 31.51
C SER A 272 71.46 -4.81 30.95
N LYS A 273 71.88 -6.03 31.33
CA LYS A 273 71.22 -7.27 30.91
C LYS A 273 69.77 -7.33 31.35
N GLN A 274 69.49 -6.91 32.58
CA GLN A 274 68.14 -6.90 33.13
C GLN A 274 67.24 -5.88 32.40
N SER A 275 67.79 -4.71 32.06
CA SER A 275 67.11 -3.68 31.27
C SER A 275 66.79 -4.17 29.85
N LEU A 276 67.72 -4.90 29.22
CA LEU A 276 67.51 -5.48 27.89
C LEU A 276 66.39 -6.53 27.87
N VAL A 277 66.24 -7.34 28.92
CA VAL A 277 65.12 -8.28 29.06
C VAL A 277 63.79 -7.53 29.12
N ALA A 278 63.72 -6.43 29.88
CA ALA A 278 62.52 -5.60 29.95
C ALA A 278 62.18 -4.96 28.60
N ILE A 279 63.18 -4.44 27.87
CA ILE A 279 63.01 -3.88 26.52
C ILE A 279 62.46 -4.96 25.56
N GLN A 280 63.03 -6.17 25.56
CA GLN A 280 62.54 -7.25 24.70
C GLN A 280 61.10 -7.66 25.02
N SER A 281 60.72 -7.69 26.30
CA SER A 281 59.32 -7.93 26.69
C SER A 281 58.40 -6.86 26.11
N LYS A 282 58.78 -5.58 26.21
CA LYS A 282 58.00 -4.47 25.68
C LYS A 282 57.90 -4.48 24.15
N LEU A 283 58.96 -4.82 23.44
CA LEU A 283 58.93 -4.98 21.99
C LEU A 283 57.97 -6.10 21.56
N LYS A 284 57.94 -7.21 22.31
CA LYS A 284 57.00 -8.31 22.05
C LYS A 284 55.54 -7.87 22.25
N GLU A 285 55.26 -7.11 23.30
CA GLU A 285 53.93 -6.52 23.53
C GLU A 285 53.53 -5.59 22.38
N ILE A 286 54.41 -4.67 21.96
CA ILE A 286 54.14 -3.74 20.86
C ILE A 286 53.89 -4.50 19.55
N ARG A 287 54.67 -5.54 19.26
CA ARG A 287 54.48 -6.38 18.06
C ARG A 287 53.10 -7.02 18.04
N SER A 288 52.64 -7.56 19.17
CA SER A 288 51.29 -8.13 19.30
C SER A 288 50.22 -7.08 19.00
N SER A 289 50.35 -5.88 19.56
CA SER A 289 49.41 -4.79 19.29
C SER A 289 49.43 -4.34 17.82
N LEU A 290 50.57 -4.39 17.14
CA LEU A 290 50.64 -4.09 15.69
C LEU A 290 49.93 -5.13 14.84
N ASP A 291 50.04 -6.42 15.19
CA ASP A 291 49.32 -7.47 14.48
C ASP A 291 47.79 -7.32 14.64
N GLU A 292 47.32 -6.93 15.83
CA GLU A 292 45.90 -6.59 16.06
C GLU A 292 45.44 -5.39 15.22
N VAL A 293 46.22 -4.30 15.20
CA VAL A 293 45.92 -3.10 14.38
C VAL A 293 45.91 -3.47 12.89
N LYS A 294 46.87 -4.28 12.44
CA LYS A 294 46.92 -4.74 11.05
C LYS A 294 45.67 -5.53 10.67
N HIS A 295 45.22 -6.45 11.53
CA HIS A 295 44.02 -7.25 11.25
C HIS A 295 42.75 -6.39 11.18
N GLY A 296 42.53 -5.52 12.18
CA GLY A 296 41.41 -4.58 12.16
C GLY A 296 41.45 -3.62 10.96
N SER A 297 42.66 -3.31 10.49
CA SER A 297 42.90 -2.50 9.31
C SER A 297 42.49 -3.19 8.00
N GLU A 298 42.85 -4.47 7.82
CA GLU A 298 42.42 -5.28 6.67
C GLU A 298 40.90 -5.44 6.63
N GLU A 299 40.29 -5.68 7.79
CA GLU A 299 38.84 -5.82 7.93
C GLU A 299 38.10 -4.51 7.58
N THR A 300 38.60 -3.37 8.05
CA THR A 300 38.04 -2.05 7.74
C THR A 300 38.07 -1.77 6.23
N VAL A 301 39.17 -2.09 5.54
CA VAL A 301 39.25 -1.95 4.07
C VAL A 301 38.21 -2.80 3.36
N ARG A 302 38.00 -4.05 3.82
CA ARG A 302 36.98 -4.94 3.25
C ARG A 302 35.59 -4.33 3.39
N PHE A 303 35.21 -3.89 4.60
CA PHE A 303 33.92 -3.25 4.85
C PHE A 303 33.72 -1.97 4.03
N SER A 304 34.75 -1.13 3.89
CA SER A 304 34.68 0.06 3.05
C SER A 304 34.41 -0.29 1.58
N ARG A 305 35.04 -1.34 1.04
CA ARG A 305 34.77 -1.77 -0.35
C ARG A 305 33.34 -2.28 -0.55
N GLU A 306 32.85 -3.07 0.39
CA GLU A 306 31.46 -3.58 0.39
C GLU A 306 30.44 -2.42 0.48
N GLN A 307 30.73 -1.41 1.32
CA GLN A 307 29.91 -0.22 1.47
C GLN A 307 29.86 0.61 0.18
N ALA A 308 31.00 0.79 -0.50
CA ALA A 308 31.05 1.49 -1.78
C ALA A 308 30.26 0.75 -2.88
N ALA A 309 30.36 -0.57 -2.94
CA ALA A 309 29.58 -1.39 -3.88
C ALA A 309 28.07 -1.26 -3.62
N SER A 310 27.65 -1.36 -2.35
CA SER A 310 26.25 -1.21 -1.94
C SER A 310 25.68 0.17 -2.30
N SER A 311 26.46 1.24 -2.16
CA SER A 311 26.07 2.58 -2.61
C SER A 311 25.84 2.66 -4.11
N GLN A 312 26.65 1.97 -4.92
CA GLN A 312 26.49 1.93 -6.37
C GLN A 312 25.18 1.22 -6.77
N GLU A 313 24.84 0.14 -6.08
CA GLU A 313 23.56 -0.56 -6.25
C GLU A 313 22.37 0.33 -5.86
N LEU A 314 22.45 1.02 -4.72
CA LEU A 314 21.43 1.98 -4.29
C LEU A 314 21.23 3.09 -5.33
N SER A 315 22.31 3.60 -5.93
CA SER A 315 22.21 4.61 -7.00
C SER A 315 21.46 4.07 -8.23
N SER A 316 21.67 2.80 -8.58
CA SER A 316 20.94 2.15 -9.68
C SER A 316 19.46 1.98 -9.35
N PHE A 317 19.14 1.59 -8.11
CA PHE A 317 17.76 1.52 -7.63
C PHE A 317 17.08 2.89 -7.65
N VAL A 318 17.82 3.95 -7.32
CA VAL A 318 17.31 5.32 -7.38
C VAL A 318 16.83 5.67 -8.79
N HIS A 319 17.64 5.35 -9.80
CA HIS A 319 17.29 5.63 -11.19
C HIS A 319 16.07 4.83 -11.69
N MET A 320 15.93 3.59 -11.22
CA MET A 320 14.76 2.76 -11.52
C MET A 320 13.47 3.38 -10.96
N ILE A 321 13.48 3.83 -9.70
CA ILE A 321 12.31 4.46 -9.09
C ILE A 321 11.99 5.81 -9.76
N ASP A 322 13.00 6.58 -10.18
CA ASP A 322 12.80 7.81 -10.93
C ASP A 322 12.06 7.57 -12.25
N THR A 323 12.39 6.47 -12.95
CA THR A 323 11.68 6.02 -14.16
C THR A 323 10.22 5.68 -13.86
N VAL A 324 9.96 4.89 -12.80
CA VAL A 324 8.59 4.55 -12.39
C VAL A 324 7.78 5.79 -12.01
N THR A 325 8.43 6.75 -11.34
CA THR A 325 7.82 8.03 -10.94
C THR A 325 7.43 8.85 -12.18
N ALA A 326 8.29 8.87 -13.20
CA ALA A 326 8.00 9.52 -14.48
C ALA A 326 6.83 8.84 -15.22
N ASP A 327 6.80 7.52 -15.29
CA ASP A 327 5.71 6.76 -15.90
C ASP A 327 4.37 7.03 -15.20
N LEU A 328 4.37 7.07 -13.86
CA LEU A 328 3.17 7.39 -13.08
C LEU A 328 2.68 8.81 -13.33
N ASN A 329 3.59 9.79 -13.44
CA ASN A 329 3.22 11.16 -13.81
C ASN A 329 2.63 11.24 -15.23
N GLY A 330 3.18 10.48 -16.19
CA GLY A 330 2.63 10.40 -17.53
C GLY A 330 1.19 9.89 -17.55
N LEU A 331 0.90 8.84 -16.77
CA LEU A 331 -0.46 8.31 -16.61
C LEU A 331 -1.43 9.34 -15.98
N LEU A 332 -0.96 10.15 -15.03
CA LEU A 332 -1.76 11.21 -14.41
C LEU A 332 -2.05 12.35 -15.40
N GLU A 333 -1.12 12.65 -16.32
CA GLU A 333 -1.28 13.70 -17.33
C GLU A 333 -2.20 13.27 -18.48
N GLU A 334 -2.11 12.03 -18.96
CA GLU A 334 -3.03 11.49 -19.98
C GLU A 334 -4.49 11.51 -19.50
N ASP A 335 -4.71 11.26 -18.21
CA ASP A 335 -6.04 11.32 -17.58
C ASP A 335 -6.58 12.75 -17.43
N ALA A 336 -5.73 13.79 -17.52
CA ALA A 336 -6.16 15.19 -17.44
C ALA A 336 -6.60 15.78 -18.79
N VAL A 337 -6.30 15.09 -19.91
CA VAL A 337 -6.57 15.54 -21.28
C VAL A 337 -7.89 14.99 -21.84
N HIS A 338 -8.53 14.04 -21.13
CA HIS A 338 -9.79 13.39 -21.53
C HIS A 338 -10.94 13.66 -20.56
#